data_AF-A0A969QMA0-F1
#
_entry.id   AF-A0A969QMA0-F1
#
_cell.length_a   1.000
_cell.length_b   1.000
_cell.length_c   1.000
_cell.angle_alpha   90.00
_cell.angle_beta   90.00
_cell.angle_gamma   90.00
#
_symmetry.space_group_name_H-M   'P 1'
#
loop_
_entity.id
_entity.type
_entity.pdbx_description
1 polymer ?
#
loop_
_entity_poly.entity_id
_entity_poly.type
_entity_poly.pdbx_seq_one_letter_code
_entity_poly.pdbx_strand_id
1 'polypeptide(L)'
;MRITKEIWSQTASLFKVKLPTKIEINALGEAVGFWQWILDRQIPIVICEGVKKAATLLTYGYPAIALPGINSGYRVMRDFQGNTIGRKLIPELAIFANRKQELSICFDYEIVPRKAKLLDTAIVHLGELLQQSGCNVKVVRLPGIEKGVDDFIVAQGIDDFRAIYQQALELEIDLAQSKRLGELSYPANLALESRYLHGLEVPNTGIVGIKSAKGTGKTTALIPVVAAAQANNRPVLLLTHRIQLGRFLCQRIGVNWINEQLPKQQSDSLGLCLDSMWKLNPNDWEGGVIILDEVEQSLWHLLHSSTCKKKRLAILKTFQHLIARVIETNGLVIAQDADLSDISIDYLKKLAEREIEPWIAINQWRASLAGMSISTIVPILPRSSTS
;
A
#
# COMPACT_ATOMS: atom_id res chain seq x y z
N MET A 1 7.97 22.09 26.20
CA MET A 1 8.16 21.51 27.55
C MET A 1 9.64 21.54 27.86
N ARG A 2 10.04 21.94 29.06
CA ARG A 2 11.46 21.94 29.47
C ARG A 2 11.82 20.55 29.96
N ILE A 3 12.98 20.03 29.56
CA ILE A 3 13.47 18.76 30.10
C ILE A 3 14.03 19.03 31.50
N THR A 4 13.50 18.38 32.52
CA THR A 4 14.01 18.50 33.89
C THR A 4 15.05 17.41 34.17
N LYS A 5 15.84 17.58 35.24
CA LYS A 5 16.75 16.53 35.73
C LYS A 5 16.00 15.24 36.09
N GLU A 6 14.76 15.37 36.56
CA GLU A 6 13.90 14.23 36.89
C GLU A 6 13.54 13.43 35.63
N ILE A 7 13.07 14.09 34.56
CA ILE A 7 12.77 13.45 33.28
C ILE A 7 14.00 12.72 32.73
N TRP A 8 15.17 13.35 32.80
CA TRP A 8 16.42 12.73 32.37
C TRP A 8 16.75 11.48 33.21
N SER A 9 16.58 11.57 34.53
CA SER A 9 16.80 10.44 35.45
C SER A 9 15.83 9.29 35.21
N GLN A 10 14.55 9.59 34.94
CA GLN A 10 13.56 8.59 34.58
C GLN A 10 13.91 7.92 33.24
N THR A 11 14.32 8.69 32.23
CA THR A 11 14.77 8.17 30.94
C THR A 11 15.95 7.21 31.11
N ALA A 12 16.96 7.61 31.90
CA ALA A 12 18.13 6.78 32.20
C ALA A 12 17.75 5.47 32.91
N SER A 13 16.83 5.53 33.87
CA SER A 13 16.30 4.35 34.57
C SER A 13 15.56 3.41 33.61
N LEU A 14 14.62 3.96 32.83
CA LEU A 14 13.77 3.21 31.91
C LEU A 14 14.59 2.45 30.86
N PHE A 15 15.56 3.11 30.23
CA PHE A 15 16.41 2.51 29.20
C PHE A 15 17.69 1.87 29.76
N LYS A 16 17.86 1.86 31.09
CA LYS A 16 19.03 1.28 31.79
C LYS A 16 20.36 1.84 31.30
N VAL A 17 20.41 3.14 31.04
CA VAL A 17 21.60 3.87 30.57
C VAL A 17 22.16 4.73 31.68
N LYS A 18 23.49 4.82 31.81
CA LYS A 18 24.14 5.69 32.80
C LYS A 18 23.89 7.16 32.48
N LEU A 19 23.53 7.92 33.51
CA LEU A 19 23.48 9.37 33.45
C LEU A 19 24.89 9.97 33.21
N PRO A 20 24.98 11.17 32.63
CA PRO A 20 26.20 11.96 32.62
C PRO A 20 26.70 12.22 34.05
N THR A 21 28.02 12.37 34.21
CA THR A 21 28.64 12.69 35.51
C THR A 21 28.20 14.05 36.05
N LYS A 22 27.86 15.00 35.17
CA LYS A 22 27.34 16.32 35.51
C LYS A 22 26.19 16.65 34.57
N ILE A 23 25.06 17.07 35.13
CA ILE A 23 23.91 17.59 34.39
C ILE A 23 23.80 19.07 34.70
N GLU A 24 23.96 19.91 33.70
CA GLU A 24 23.86 21.36 33.85
C GLU A 24 22.40 21.79 33.75
N ILE A 25 21.97 22.64 34.68
CA ILE A 25 20.61 23.18 34.72
C ILE A 25 20.71 24.67 34.41
N ASN A 26 20.01 25.12 33.36
CA ASN A 26 20.00 26.55 33.01
C ASN A 26 19.09 27.36 33.95
N ALA A 27 19.07 28.69 33.79
CA ALA A 27 18.27 29.60 34.63
C ALA A 27 16.76 29.34 34.58
N LEU A 28 16.27 28.59 33.58
CA LEU A 28 14.86 28.24 33.41
C LEU A 28 14.51 26.85 33.98
N GLY A 29 15.46 26.18 34.63
CA GLY A 29 15.28 24.85 35.23
C GLY A 29 15.40 23.70 34.23
N GLU A 30 15.86 23.96 33.00
CA GLU A 30 16.05 22.94 31.98
C GLU A 30 17.43 22.28 32.09
N ALA A 31 17.44 20.96 32.04
CA ALA A 31 18.64 20.15 31.99
C ALA A 31 19.20 20.14 30.56
N VAL A 32 20.32 20.84 30.38
CA VAL A 32 20.94 21.10 29.07
C VAL A 32 21.70 19.86 28.59
N GLY A 33 21.56 19.54 27.30
CA GLY A 33 22.29 18.44 26.65
C GLY A 33 21.53 17.11 26.59
N PHE A 34 20.27 17.06 27.06
CA PHE A 34 19.46 15.84 27.03
C PHE A 34 19.40 15.21 25.64
N TRP A 35 19.03 15.97 24.60
CA TRP A 35 18.91 15.44 23.23
C TRP A 35 20.23 14.96 22.64
N GLN A 36 21.33 15.65 22.94
CA GLN A 36 22.66 15.17 22.52
C GLN A 36 22.99 13.84 23.20
N TRP A 37 22.69 13.69 24.49
CA TRP A 37 22.87 12.43 25.21
C TRP A 37 21.97 11.31 24.68
N ILE A 38 20.72 11.60 24.30
CA ILE A 38 19.84 10.63 23.61
C ILE A 38 20.53 10.08 22.36
N LEU A 39 21.06 10.96 21.51
CA LEU A 39 21.75 10.59 20.27
C LEU A 39 23.04 9.81 20.52
N ASP A 40 23.86 10.25 21.48
CA ASP A 40 25.14 9.60 21.79
C ASP A 40 24.96 8.21 22.43
N ARG A 41 23.84 8.00 23.11
CA ARG A 41 23.47 6.71 23.72
C ARG A 41 22.55 5.86 22.85
N GLN A 42 22.15 6.37 21.68
CA GLN A 42 21.20 5.72 20.77
C GLN A 42 19.89 5.30 21.47
N ILE A 43 19.41 6.12 22.39
CA ILE A 43 18.18 5.85 23.13
C ILE A 43 16.98 6.06 22.18
N PRO A 44 16.04 5.10 22.05
CA PRO A 44 14.91 5.22 21.14
C PRO A 44 14.08 6.49 21.35
N ILE A 45 13.59 7.07 20.25
CA ILE A 45 12.78 8.29 20.26
C ILE A 45 11.39 8.01 19.70
N VAL A 46 10.36 8.52 20.35
CA VAL A 46 8.97 8.44 19.90
C VAL A 46 8.60 9.73 19.14
N ILE A 47 7.96 9.60 17.99
CA ILE A 47 7.39 10.71 17.22
C ILE A 47 5.87 10.63 17.37
N CYS A 48 5.23 11.70 17.83
CA CYS A 48 3.78 11.75 18.03
C CYS A 48 3.17 13.06 17.51
N GLU A 49 1.86 13.10 17.37
CA GLU A 49 1.13 14.32 17.00
C GLU A 49 0.77 15.14 18.25
N GLY A 50 1.21 16.40 18.28
CA GLY A 50 0.82 17.35 19.32
C GLY A 50 1.70 17.34 20.59
N VAL A 51 1.76 18.52 21.22
CA VAL A 51 2.68 18.78 22.35
C VAL A 51 2.29 18.07 23.64
N LYS A 52 0.99 17.81 23.88
CA LYS A 52 0.50 17.13 25.09
C LYS A 52 0.93 15.66 25.12
N LYS A 53 0.92 15.01 23.96
CA LYS A 53 1.34 13.62 23.76
C LYS A 53 2.82 13.47 24.05
N ALA A 54 3.65 14.32 23.44
CA ALA A 54 5.09 14.31 23.68
C ALA A 54 5.40 14.64 25.15
N ALA A 55 4.69 15.61 25.74
CA ALA A 55 4.90 15.96 27.14
C ALA A 55 4.53 14.82 28.10
N THR A 56 3.46 14.08 27.81
CA THR A 56 3.07 12.90 28.60
C THR A 56 4.15 11.83 28.53
N LEU A 57 4.62 11.49 27.33
CA LEU A 57 5.69 10.52 27.13
C LEU A 57 7.00 10.90 27.84
N LEU A 58 7.42 12.17 27.70
CA LEU A 58 8.60 12.71 28.37
C LEU A 58 8.47 12.64 29.90
N THR A 59 7.28 12.91 30.45
CA THR A 59 7.02 12.83 31.89
C THR A 59 7.22 11.42 32.44
N TYR A 60 7.09 10.39 31.60
CA TYR A 60 7.36 8.98 31.97
C TYR A 60 8.71 8.45 31.43
N GLY A 61 9.59 9.34 30.99
CA GLY A 61 10.96 8.99 30.58
C GLY A 61 11.11 8.48 29.15
N TYR A 62 10.09 8.55 28.30
CA TYR A 62 10.21 8.25 26.86
C TYR A 62 10.58 9.52 26.08
N PRO A 63 11.77 9.60 25.44
CA PRO A 63 12.13 10.74 24.60
C PRO A 63 11.10 10.88 23.48
N ALA A 64 10.42 12.02 23.40
CA ALA A 64 9.34 12.22 22.45
C ALA A 64 9.43 13.56 21.72
N ILE A 65 9.22 13.52 20.39
CA ILE A 65 9.17 14.68 19.50
C ILE A 65 7.74 14.87 19.02
N ALA A 66 7.18 16.05 19.27
CA ALA A 66 5.87 16.44 18.79
C ALA A 66 5.94 16.99 17.36
N LEU A 67 5.08 16.47 16.48
CA LEU A 67 4.76 17.08 15.20
C LEU A 67 3.46 17.91 15.32
N PRO A 68 3.34 19.06 14.62
CA PRO A 68 2.09 19.82 14.57
C PRO A 68 0.93 19.07 13.91
N GLY A 69 1.23 18.08 13.08
CA GLY A 69 0.28 17.19 12.42
C GLY A 69 1.00 16.00 11.80
N ILE A 70 0.27 14.94 11.47
CA ILE A 70 0.84 13.68 10.95
C ILE A 70 1.70 13.82 9.69
N ASN A 71 1.45 14.86 8.87
CA ASN A 71 2.20 15.13 7.64
C ASN A 71 3.29 16.22 7.81
N SER A 72 3.50 16.73 9.02
CA SER A 72 4.40 17.87 9.26
C SER A 72 5.88 17.49 9.38
N GLY A 73 6.21 16.19 9.49
CA GLY A 73 7.57 15.68 9.58
C GLY A 73 8.37 15.72 8.27
N TYR A 74 7.72 16.05 7.15
CA TYR A 74 8.37 16.15 5.85
C TYR A 74 7.84 17.36 5.04
N ARG A 75 8.54 17.67 3.94
CA ARG A 75 8.13 18.63 2.92
C ARG A 75 7.90 17.90 1.60
N VAL A 76 6.82 18.26 0.92
CA VAL A 76 6.56 17.79 -0.45
C VAL A 76 7.38 18.64 -1.41
N MET A 77 8.23 18.00 -2.19
CA MET A 77 9.00 18.64 -3.25
C MET A 77 8.16 18.67 -4.51
N ARG A 78 8.09 19.84 -5.17
CA ARG A 78 7.34 20.04 -6.40
C ARG A 78 8.24 20.57 -7.50
N ASP A 79 7.95 20.20 -8.74
CA ASP A 79 8.57 20.80 -9.92
C ASP A 79 8.01 22.20 -10.21
N PHE A 80 8.51 22.83 -11.28
CA PHE A 80 8.07 24.14 -11.74
C PHE A 80 6.59 24.17 -12.21
N GLN A 81 5.99 23.02 -12.50
CA GLN A 81 4.58 22.88 -12.89
C GLN A 81 3.68 22.58 -11.69
N GLY A 82 4.24 22.44 -10.48
CA GLY A 82 3.52 22.15 -9.26
C GLY A 82 3.27 20.65 -9.01
N ASN A 83 3.80 19.77 -9.84
CA ASN A 83 3.68 18.32 -9.69
C ASN A 83 4.57 17.82 -8.56
N THR A 84 4.09 16.86 -7.78
CA THR A 84 4.89 16.26 -6.70
C THR A 84 5.97 15.37 -7.30
N ILE A 85 7.24 15.72 -7.04
CA ILE A 85 8.41 14.97 -7.51
C ILE A 85 9.10 14.17 -6.39
N GLY A 86 8.74 14.42 -5.14
CA GLY A 86 9.28 13.66 -4.01
C GLY A 86 8.89 14.25 -2.66
N ARG A 87 9.48 13.68 -1.61
CA ARG A 87 9.36 14.17 -0.23
C ARG A 87 10.74 14.20 0.42
N LYS A 88 10.92 15.08 1.40
CA LYS A 88 12.17 15.18 2.18
C LYS A 88 11.83 15.47 3.64
N LEU A 89 12.53 14.84 4.58
CA LEU A 89 12.39 15.17 6.00
C LEU A 89 12.63 16.66 6.24
N ILE A 90 11.92 17.22 7.22
CA ILE A 90 12.24 18.56 7.69
C ILE A 90 13.64 18.57 8.35
N PRO A 91 14.42 19.65 8.23
CA PRO A 91 15.76 19.73 8.79
C PRO A 91 15.81 19.40 10.28
N GLU A 92 14.81 19.84 11.04
CA GLU A 92 14.73 19.66 12.49
C GLU A 92 14.61 18.20 12.89
N LEU A 93 13.85 17.41 12.11
CA LEU A 93 13.70 15.98 12.34
C LEU A 93 14.90 15.19 11.81
N ALA A 94 15.51 15.66 10.71
CA ALA A 94 16.70 15.04 10.12
C ALA A 94 17.91 14.99 11.07
N ILE A 95 17.99 15.92 12.04
CA ILE A 95 19.02 15.91 13.11
C ILE A 95 18.99 14.58 13.88
N PHE A 96 17.81 14.01 14.09
CA PHE A 96 17.62 12.77 14.84
C PHE A 96 17.72 11.52 13.96
N ALA A 97 17.81 11.69 12.64
CA ALA A 97 17.72 10.60 11.68
C ALA A 97 19.08 10.13 11.11
N ASN A 98 20.21 10.58 11.66
CA ASN A 98 21.53 10.46 11.02
C ASN A 98 22.49 9.43 11.62
N ARG A 99 22.06 8.61 12.60
CA ARG A 99 22.94 7.74 13.42
C ARG A 99 22.43 6.32 13.68
N LYS A 100 21.66 5.75 12.74
CA LYS A 100 20.96 4.46 12.96
C LYS A 100 20.07 4.48 14.20
N GLN A 101 19.48 5.64 14.47
CA GLN A 101 18.61 5.87 15.61
C GLN A 101 17.37 4.97 15.50
N GLU A 102 16.92 4.39 16.61
CA GLU A 102 15.60 3.76 16.67
C GLU A 102 14.53 4.84 16.88
N LEU A 103 13.56 4.88 15.98
CA LEU A 103 12.46 5.84 15.96
C LEU A 103 11.13 5.10 15.92
N SER A 104 10.24 5.42 16.85
CA SER A 104 8.89 4.86 16.88
C SER A 104 7.86 5.92 16.49
N ILE A 105 7.00 5.65 15.52
CA ILE A 105 5.87 6.52 15.19
C ILE A 105 4.66 6.11 16.02
N CYS A 106 4.13 7.02 16.82
CA CYS A 106 2.98 6.83 17.70
C CYS A 106 1.97 7.96 17.45
N PHE A 107 1.17 7.80 16.40
CA PHE A 107 0.08 8.73 16.09
C PHE A 107 -1.25 8.26 16.67
N ASP A 108 -2.21 9.17 16.68
CA ASP A 108 -3.53 8.96 17.27
C ASP A 108 -4.27 7.79 16.62
N TYR A 109 -5.04 7.08 17.44
CA TYR A 109 -5.98 6.09 16.96
C TYR A 109 -7.09 6.76 16.13
N GLU A 110 -7.36 6.20 14.95
CA GLU A 110 -8.39 6.69 14.05
C GLU A 110 -9.35 5.56 13.65
N ILE A 111 -10.64 5.80 13.91
CA ILE A 111 -11.73 4.84 13.66
C ILE A 111 -12.39 5.07 12.31
N VAL A 112 -12.34 6.31 11.79
CA VAL A 112 -12.96 6.67 10.51
C VAL A 112 -12.11 6.11 9.38
N PRO A 113 -12.60 5.15 8.56
CA PRO A 113 -11.77 4.42 7.60
C PRO A 113 -10.98 5.31 6.65
N ARG A 114 -11.62 6.35 6.10
CA ARG A 114 -10.96 7.32 5.22
C ARG A 114 -9.81 8.06 5.89
N LYS A 115 -9.98 8.47 7.15
CA LYS A 115 -8.93 9.16 7.91
C LYS A 115 -7.85 8.19 8.37
N ALA A 116 -8.21 6.96 8.72
CA ALA A 116 -7.27 5.90 9.07
C ALA A 116 -6.34 5.57 7.88
N LYS A 117 -6.87 5.57 6.65
CA LYS A 117 -6.05 5.40 5.44
C LYS A 117 -5.07 6.57 5.22
N LEU A 118 -5.50 7.80 5.49
CA LEU A 118 -4.63 8.99 5.43
C LEU A 118 -3.54 8.93 6.50
N LEU A 119 -3.89 8.46 7.71
CA LEU A 119 -2.96 8.21 8.81
C LEU A 119 -1.91 7.17 8.41
N ASP A 120 -2.35 6.02 7.89
CA ASP A 120 -1.45 4.95 7.42
C ASP A 120 -0.52 5.46 6.32
N THR A 121 -1.05 6.25 5.38
CA THR A 121 -0.24 6.89 4.34
C THR A 121 0.80 7.86 4.92
N ALA A 122 0.46 8.62 5.97
CA ALA A 122 1.39 9.51 6.64
C ALA A 122 2.50 8.74 7.38
N ILE A 123 2.15 7.63 8.04
CA ILE A 123 3.09 6.71 8.69
C ILE A 123 4.07 6.14 7.67
N VAL A 124 3.58 5.66 6.52
CA VAL A 124 4.42 5.15 5.41
C VAL A 124 5.40 6.23 4.95
N HIS A 125 4.90 7.39 4.55
CA HIS A 125 5.77 8.44 4.00
C HIS A 125 6.83 8.91 4.99
N LEU A 126 6.46 9.10 6.27
CA LEU A 126 7.41 9.50 7.29
C LEU A 126 8.41 8.39 7.57
N GLY A 127 7.93 7.16 7.74
CA GLY A 127 8.74 5.99 8.06
C GLY A 127 9.76 5.67 6.97
N GLU A 128 9.37 5.67 5.71
CA GLU A 128 10.28 5.44 4.57
C GLU A 128 11.39 6.50 4.53
N LEU A 129 11.06 7.77 4.75
CA LEU A 129 12.05 8.85 4.77
C LEU A 129 13.05 8.71 5.94
N LEU A 130 12.58 8.26 7.09
CA LEU A 130 13.44 7.96 8.25
C LEU A 130 14.34 6.73 7.97
N GLN A 131 13.80 5.66 7.38
CA GLN A 131 14.58 4.48 6.98
C GLN A 131 15.63 4.81 5.92
N GLN A 132 15.29 5.65 4.93
CA GLN A 132 16.24 6.15 3.92
C GLN A 132 17.38 6.96 4.53
N SER A 133 17.16 7.57 5.70
CA SER A 133 18.19 8.25 6.48
C SER A 133 19.04 7.28 7.33
N GLY A 134 18.71 5.98 7.30
CA GLY A 134 19.42 4.90 7.97
C GLY A 134 18.85 4.50 9.33
N CYS A 135 17.66 4.97 9.70
CA CYS A 135 17.04 4.67 11.00
C CYS A 135 16.33 3.31 11.02
N ASN A 136 16.24 2.71 12.21
CA ASN A 136 15.27 1.64 12.45
C ASN A 136 13.93 2.28 12.82
N VAL A 137 12.86 1.94 12.12
CA VAL A 137 11.55 2.56 12.31
C VAL A 137 10.56 1.52 12.78
N LYS A 138 9.92 1.81 13.91
CA LYS A 138 8.81 1.03 14.46
C LYS A 138 7.52 1.84 14.47
N VAL A 139 6.39 1.15 14.53
CA VAL A 139 5.06 1.74 14.67
C VAL A 139 4.43 1.25 15.97
N VAL A 140 3.99 2.21 16.78
CA VAL A 140 3.26 1.98 18.03
C VAL A 140 1.78 2.27 17.73
N ARG A 141 0.97 1.21 17.61
CA ARG A 141 -0.47 1.31 17.35
C ARG A 141 -1.21 1.32 18.68
N LEU A 142 -1.87 2.44 19.00
CA LEU A 142 -2.76 2.50 20.18
C LEU A 142 -4.02 1.63 19.93
N PRO A 143 -4.49 0.86 20.93
CA PRO A 143 -5.43 -0.24 20.72
C PRO A 143 -6.91 0.15 20.64
N GLY A 144 -7.29 1.38 21.01
CA GLY A 144 -8.72 1.71 21.10
C GLY A 144 -9.04 3.13 21.53
N ILE A 145 -10.31 3.34 21.91
CA ILE A 145 -11.09 4.59 22.06
C ILE A 145 -10.33 5.84 22.53
N GLU A 146 -9.30 5.68 23.35
CA GLU A 146 -8.39 6.72 23.77
C GLU A 146 -7.50 7.16 22.60
N LYS A 147 -7.99 8.18 21.87
CA LYS A 147 -7.41 8.66 20.61
C LYS A 147 -5.90 8.89 20.72
N GLY A 148 -5.46 9.67 21.70
CA GLY A 148 -4.05 10.00 21.87
C GLY A 148 -3.37 9.19 22.97
N VAL A 149 -2.04 9.09 22.90
CA VAL A 149 -1.24 8.42 23.95
C VAL A 149 -1.37 9.10 25.32
N ASP A 150 -1.65 10.41 25.34
CA ASP A 150 -1.99 11.16 26.53
C ASP A 150 -3.28 10.65 27.17
N ASP A 151 -4.36 10.56 26.39
CA ASP A 151 -5.64 10.01 26.85
C ASP A 151 -5.50 8.53 27.26
N PHE A 152 -4.73 7.75 26.51
CA PHE A 152 -4.51 6.34 26.76
C PHE A 152 -3.81 6.10 28.10
N ILE A 153 -2.73 6.83 28.39
CA ILE A 153 -2.00 6.70 29.66
C ILE A 153 -2.88 7.15 30.84
N VAL A 154 -3.75 8.13 30.65
CA VAL A 154 -4.70 8.56 31.70
C VAL A 154 -5.73 7.46 32.00
N ALA A 155 -6.24 6.78 30.98
CA ALA A 155 -7.28 5.77 31.13
C ALA A 155 -6.75 4.41 31.58
N GLN A 156 -5.65 3.94 30.99
CA GLN A 156 -5.12 2.57 31.13
C GLN A 156 -3.82 2.52 31.96
N GLY A 157 -3.18 3.67 32.18
CA GLY A 157 -1.92 3.74 32.92
C GLY A 157 -0.67 3.52 32.07
N ILE A 158 0.49 3.82 32.67
CA ILE A 158 1.78 3.77 31.97
C ILE A 158 2.27 2.35 31.69
N ASP A 159 1.88 1.37 32.50
CA ASP A 159 2.33 -0.01 32.33
C ASP A 159 1.70 -0.65 31.07
N ASP A 160 0.45 -0.34 30.77
CA ASP A 160 -0.21 -0.77 29.54
C ASP A 160 0.42 -0.12 28.30
N PHE A 161 0.76 1.17 28.38
CA PHE A 161 1.50 1.82 27.30
C PHE A 161 2.88 1.18 27.11
N ARG A 162 3.57 0.82 28.20
CA ARG A 162 4.86 0.13 28.14
C ARG A 162 4.73 -1.22 27.43
N ALA A 163 3.67 -1.97 27.67
CA ALA A 163 3.42 -3.24 26.98
C ALA A 163 3.23 -3.03 25.47
N ILE A 164 2.43 -2.03 25.06
CA ILE A 164 2.22 -1.70 23.63
C ILE A 164 3.51 -1.23 22.98
N TYR A 165 4.27 -0.36 23.66
CA TYR A 165 5.55 0.15 23.18
C TYR A 165 6.57 -0.97 22.96
N GLN A 166 6.63 -1.96 23.87
CA GLN A 166 7.51 -3.13 23.72
C GLN A 166 7.10 -4.06 22.58
N GLN A 167 5.82 -4.07 22.22
CA GLN A 167 5.28 -4.85 21.10
C GLN A 167 5.26 -4.07 19.77
N ALA A 168 5.85 -2.88 19.74
CA ALA A 168 5.92 -2.05 18.54
C ALA A 168 6.57 -2.82 17.38
N LEU A 169 5.88 -2.84 16.25
CA LEU A 169 6.30 -3.59 15.07
C LEU A 169 7.25 -2.74 14.22
N GLU A 170 8.22 -3.37 13.57
CA GLU A 170 8.98 -2.71 12.51
C GLU A 170 8.02 -2.24 11.40
N LEU A 171 8.34 -1.11 10.76
CA LEU A 171 7.46 -0.48 9.77
C LEU A 171 6.99 -1.48 8.71
N GLU A 172 7.89 -2.28 8.15
CA GLU A 172 7.54 -3.26 7.12
C GLU A 172 6.53 -4.32 7.62
N ILE A 173 6.65 -4.74 8.88
CA ILE A 173 5.74 -5.71 9.50
C ILE A 173 4.38 -5.06 9.80
N ASP A 174 4.37 -3.83 10.32
CA ASP A 174 3.12 -3.07 10.55
C ASP A 174 2.36 -2.86 9.23
N LEU A 175 3.07 -2.51 8.15
CA LEU A 175 2.46 -2.33 6.83
C LEU A 175 1.91 -3.63 6.26
N ALA A 176 2.60 -4.75 6.44
CA ALA A 176 2.10 -6.06 6.04
C ALA A 176 0.84 -6.48 6.83
N GLN A 177 0.71 -6.04 8.08
CA GLN A 177 -0.47 -6.32 8.91
C GLN A 177 -1.61 -5.33 8.72
N SER A 178 -1.33 -4.10 8.29
CA SER A 178 -2.35 -3.10 8.01
C SER A 178 -3.14 -3.43 6.75
N LYS A 179 -4.21 -4.22 6.90
CA LYS A 179 -5.16 -4.54 5.83
C LYS A 179 -5.75 -3.30 5.15
N ARG A 180 -5.76 -2.14 5.85
CA ARG A 180 -6.35 -0.88 5.40
C ARG A 180 -5.67 -0.26 4.17
N LEU A 181 -4.39 -0.57 3.91
CA LEU A 181 -3.69 -0.07 2.71
C LEU A 181 -3.94 -0.95 1.48
N GLY A 182 -4.25 -2.24 1.67
CA GLY A 182 -4.55 -3.20 0.59
C GLY A 182 -6.03 -3.46 0.33
N GLU A 183 -6.94 -2.89 1.13
CA GLU A 183 -8.37 -3.07 0.96
C GLU A 183 -8.97 -2.11 -0.09
N LEU A 184 -10.04 -2.57 -0.72
CA LEU A 184 -10.84 -1.77 -1.66
C LEU A 184 -11.96 -1.11 -0.85
N SER A 185 -11.90 0.21 -0.68
CA SER A 185 -12.88 1.01 0.06
C SER A 185 -13.89 1.72 -0.83
N TYR A 186 -13.69 1.72 -2.14
CA TYR A 186 -14.67 2.20 -3.11
C TYR A 186 -16.03 1.50 -2.93
N PRO A 187 -17.16 2.23 -3.01
CA PRO A 187 -18.48 1.62 -2.92
C PRO A 187 -18.69 0.66 -4.09
N ALA A 188 -19.22 -0.53 -3.80
CA ALA A 188 -19.58 -1.48 -4.85
C ALA A 188 -20.77 -0.93 -5.64
N ASN A 189 -20.58 -0.75 -6.95
CA ASN A 189 -21.69 -0.53 -7.88
C ASN A 189 -22.44 -1.85 -8.15
N LEU A 190 -21.73 -2.97 -8.07
CA LEU A 190 -22.30 -4.32 -8.17
C LEU A 190 -21.73 -5.21 -7.08
N ALA A 191 -22.59 -5.71 -6.20
CA ALA A 191 -22.24 -6.73 -5.21
C ALA A 191 -22.72 -8.11 -5.70
N LEU A 192 -21.83 -9.10 -5.66
CA LEU A 192 -22.10 -10.47 -6.10
C LEU A 192 -21.74 -11.46 -4.99
N GLU A 193 -22.37 -12.62 -5.00
CA GLU A 193 -22.02 -13.74 -4.12
C GLU A 193 -22.13 -15.06 -4.91
N SER A 194 -21.41 -15.13 -6.02
CA SER A 194 -21.45 -16.30 -6.92
C SER A 194 -20.06 -16.88 -7.12
N ARG A 195 -19.99 -18.21 -7.24
CA ARG A 195 -18.75 -18.88 -7.61
C ARG A 195 -18.25 -18.40 -8.96
N TYR A 196 -19.14 -18.18 -9.93
CA TYR A 196 -18.77 -17.77 -11.27
C TYR A 196 -19.46 -16.46 -11.66
N LEU A 197 -18.72 -15.56 -12.30
CA LEU A 197 -19.20 -14.23 -12.71
C LEU A 197 -19.91 -14.25 -14.08
N HIS A 198 -20.73 -15.25 -14.36
CA HIS A 198 -21.46 -15.34 -15.62
C HIS A 198 -22.44 -14.17 -15.77
N GLY A 199 -22.49 -13.56 -16.96
CA GLY A 199 -23.40 -12.44 -17.25
C GLY A 199 -23.00 -11.13 -16.55
N LEU A 200 -21.72 -10.96 -16.18
CA LEU A 200 -21.24 -9.71 -15.62
C LEU A 200 -21.44 -8.55 -16.62
N GLU A 201 -22.35 -7.65 -16.29
CA GLU A 201 -22.55 -6.41 -17.03
C GLU A 201 -21.63 -5.32 -16.48
N VAL A 202 -20.79 -4.76 -17.35
CA VAL A 202 -19.88 -3.66 -17.02
C VAL A 202 -20.20 -2.44 -17.89
N PRO A 203 -19.91 -1.21 -17.44
CA PRO A 203 -20.00 -0.03 -18.28
C PRO A 203 -19.17 -0.16 -19.56
N ASN A 204 -19.62 0.49 -20.64
CA ASN A 204 -18.92 0.49 -21.92
C ASN A 204 -17.70 1.43 -21.97
N THR A 205 -17.57 2.32 -20.99
CA THR A 205 -16.52 3.35 -20.92
C THR A 205 -16.05 3.55 -19.48
N GLY A 206 -14.85 4.11 -19.31
CA GLY A 206 -14.29 4.50 -18.02
C GLY A 206 -13.40 3.45 -17.37
N ILE A 207 -13.30 3.46 -16.03
CA ILE A 207 -12.48 2.52 -15.26
C ILE A 207 -13.40 1.56 -14.52
N VAL A 208 -13.17 0.26 -14.69
CA VAL A 208 -13.90 -0.82 -14.02
C VAL A 208 -12.94 -1.61 -13.14
N GLY A 209 -13.28 -1.75 -11.86
CA GLY A 209 -12.59 -2.61 -10.91
C GLY A 209 -13.41 -3.87 -10.61
N ILE A 210 -12.83 -5.06 -10.76
CA ILE A 210 -13.49 -6.33 -10.42
C ILE A 210 -12.70 -7.04 -9.32
N LYS A 211 -13.22 -7.02 -8.09
CA LYS A 211 -12.65 -7.76 -6.96
C LYS A 211 -13.37 -9.10 -6.82
N SER A 212 -12.68 -10.21 -7.08
CA SER A 212 -13.27 -11.54 -6.96
C SER A 212 -12.20 -12.61 -6.77
N ALA A 213 -12.48 -13.62 -5.94
CA ALA A 213 -11.52 -14.64 -5.55
C ALA A 213 -10.88 -15.39 -6.74
N LYS A 214 -9.77 -16.10 -6.50
CA LYS A 214 -9.16 -16.97 -7.52
C LYS A 214 -10.12 -18.12 -7.87
N GLY A 215 -10.16 -18.50 -9.15
CA GLY A 215 -11.01 -19.58 -9.62
C GLY A 215 -12.49 -19.23 -9.84
N THR A 216 -12.89 -17.96 -9.71
CA THR A 216 -14.28 -17.51 -9.89
C THR A 216 -14.64 -17.12 -11.33
N GLY A 217 -13.77 -17.42 -12.29
CA GLY A 217 -14.03 -17.16 -13.71
C GLY A 217 -13.97 -15.69 -14.12
N LYS A 218 -13.23 -14.83 -13.42
CA LYS A 218 -13.05 -13.40 -13.78
C LYS A 218 -12.71 -13.18 -15.27
N THR A 219 -11.65 -13.81 -15.76
CA THR A 219 -11.27 -13.74 -17.18
C THR A 219 -12.37 -14.25 -18.11
N THR A 220 -13.05 -15.34 -17.76
CA THR A 220 -14.13 -15.93 -18.56
C THR A 220 -15.34 -14.99 -18.63
N ALA A 221 -15.60 -14.22 -17.58
CA ALA A 221 -16.68 -13.25 -17.55
C ALA A 221 -16.48 -12.09 -18.52
N LEU A 222 -15.25 -11.85 -19.00
CA LEU A 222 -14.96 -10.82 -19.98
C LEU A 222 -15.19 -11.26 -21.43
N ILE A 223 -15.47 -12.54 -21.70
CA ILE A 223 -15.72 -13.04 -23.07
C ILE A 223 -16.82 -12.23 -23.80
N PRO A 224 -18.00 -11.96 -23.19
CA PRO A 224 -19.03 -11.15 -23.84
C PRO A 224 -18.60 -9.70 -24.09
N VAL A 225 -17.80 -9.13 -23.17
CA VAL A 225 -17.27 -7.75 -23.29
C VAL A 225 -16.32 -7.65 -24.48
N VAL A 226 -15.42 -8.63 -24.62
CA VAL A 226 -14.47 -8.70 -25.74
C VAL A 226 -15.20 -8.91 -27.06
N ALA A 227 -16.17 -9.83 -27.11
CA ALA A 227 -16.97 -10.08 -28.30
C ALA A 227 -17.76 -8.83 -28.73
N ALA A 228 -18.35 -8.11 -27.77
CA ALA A 228 -19.05 -6.85 -28.06
C ALA A 228 -18.09 -5.76 -28.56
N ALA A 229 -16.90 -5.63 -27.97
CA ALA A 229 -15.90 -4.67 -28.44
C ALA A 229 -15.47 -4.97 -29.89
N GLN A 230 -15.16 -6.23 -30.19
CA GLN A 230 -14.80 -6.70 -31.53
C GLN A 230 -15.92 -6.45 -32.56
N ALA A 231 -17.17 -6.76 -32.21
CA ALA A 231 -18.32 -6.51 -33.08
C ALA A 231 -18.54 -5.02 -33.38
N ASN A 232 -18.11 -4.14 -32.48
CA ASN A 232 -18.20 -2.68 -32.64
C ASN A 232 -16.89 -2.05 -33.15
N ASN A 233 -15.94 -2.84 -33.67
CA ASN A 233 -14.63 -2.39 -34.13
C ASN A 233 -13.81 -1.61 -33.08
N ARG A 234 -14.00 -1.92 -31.79
CA ARG A 234 -13.21 -1.36 -30.70
C ARG A 234 -12.01 -2.28 -30.44
N PRO A 235 -10.77 -1.79 -30.52
CA PRO A 235 -9.59 -2.62 -30.30
C PRO A 235 -9.53 -3.07 -28.84
N VAL A 236 -9.13 -4.32 -28.60
CA VAL A 236 -9.02 -4.91 -27.25
C VAL A 236 -7.56 -5.22 -26.94
N LEU A 237 -7.07 -4.72 -25.80
CA LEU A 237 -5.71 -4.91 -25.34
C LEU A 237 -5.67 -5.66 -24.01
N LEU A 238 -5.19 -6.91 -24.00
CA LEU A 238 -4.89 -7.61 -22.75
C LEU A 238 -3.43 -7.39 -22.35
N LEU A 239 -3.19 -6.75 -21.21
CA LEU A 239 -1.86 -6.60 -20.64
C LEU A 239 -1.68 -7.55 -19.46
N THR A 240 -0.52 -8.18 -19.39
CA THR A 240 -0.13 -9.06 -18.29
C THR A 240 1.37 -8.93 -17.99
N HIS A 241 1.81 -9.50 -16.86
CA HIS A 241 3.20 -9.51 -16.44
C HIS A 241 3.97 -10.79 -16.85
N ARG A 242 3.30 -11.83 -17.39
CA ARG A 242 3.94 -13.10 -17.81
C ARG A 242 3.46 -13.59 -19.17
N ILE A 243 4.39 -14.00 -20.03
CA ILE A 243 4.09 -14.44 -21.41
C ILE A 243 3.20 -15.69 -21.44
N GLN A 244 3.53 -16.73 -20.66
CA GLN A 244 2.77 -17.99 -20.66
C GLN A 244 1.34 -17.79 -20.15
N LEU A 245 1.18 -16.99 -19.09
CA LEU A 245 -0.13 -16.61 -18.56
C LEU A 245 -0.92 -15.83 -19.62
N GLY A 246 -0.31 -14.82 -20.20
CA GLY A 246 -0.95 -13.99 -21.23
C GLY A 246 -1.44 -14.76 -22.44
N ARG A 247 -0.65 -15.71 -22.96
CA ARG A 247 -1.07 -16.62 -24.03
C ARG A 247 -2.33 -17.40 -23.67
N PHE A 248 -2.35 -17.96 -22.46
CA PHE A 248 -3.49 -18.71 -21.96
C PHE A 248 -4.75 -17.84 -21.80
N LEU A 249 -4.59 -16.63 -21.26
CA LEU A 249 -5.71 -15.69 -21.10
C LEU A 249 -6.25 -15.26 -22.47
N CYS A 250 -5.37 -14.88 -23.40
CA CYS A 250 -5.74 -14.47 -24.76
C CYS A 250 -6.50 -15.56 -25.52
N GLN A 251 -6.02 -16.81 -25.45
CA GLN A 251 -6.73 -17.96 -26.03
C GLN A 251 -8.14 -18.12 -25.45
N ARG A 252 -8.29 -17.89 -24.14
CA ARG A 252 -9.57 -18.01 -23.45
C ARG A 252 -10.59 -16.94 -23.85
N ILE A 253 -10.14 -15.71 -24.10
CA ILE A 253 -11.04 -14.58 -24.42
C ILE A 253 -11.14 -14.27 -25.93
N GLY A 254 -10.47 -15.03 -26.79
CA GLY A 254 -10.54 -14.82 -28.25
C GLY A 254 -9.70 -13.64 -28.73
N VAL A 255 -8.52 -13.44 -28.15
CA VAL A 255 -7.59 -12.35 -28.47
C VAL A 255 -6.25 -12.92 -28.95
N ASN A 256 -5.58 -12.26 -29.90
CA ASN A 256 -4.31 -12.75 -30.44
C ASN A 256 -3.13 -12.40 -29.52
N TRP A 257 -2.25 -13.35 -29.21
CA TRP A 257 -1.04 -13.06 -28.42
C TRP A 257 0.12 -12.62 -29.33
N ILE A 258 0.79 -11.52 -28.98
CA ILE A 258 1.94 -11.02 -29.73
C ILE A 258 3.25 -11.30 -29.00
N ASN A 259 4.18 -11.92 -29.73
CA ASN A 259 5.52 -12.18 -29.22
C ASN A 259 6.49 -11.02 -29.52
N GLU A 260 6.55 -10.51 -30.76
CA GLU A 260 7.61 -9.55 -31.16
C GLU A 260 7.24 -8.52 -32.24
N GLN A 261 6.31 -8.82 -33.16
CA GLN A 261 5.86 -7.92 -34.22
C GLN A 261 4.45 -7.41 -33.94
N LEU A 262 4.29 -6.09 -33.84
CA LEU A 262 2.99 -5.44 -33.68
C LEU A 262 2.16 -5.60 -34.95
N PRO A 263 0.83 -5.72 -34.86
CA PRO A 263 -0.02 -5.83 -36.03
C PRO A 263 0.03 -4.53 -36.84
N LYS A 264 -0.27 -4.63 -38.13
CA LYS A 264 -0.29 -3.50 -39.06
C LYS A 264 -1.63 -2.75 -39.09
N GLN A 265 -2.65 -3.22 -38.38
CA GLN A 265 -4.02 -2.68 -38.43
C GLN A 265 -4.53 -2.22 -37.06
N GLN A 266 -5.28 -1.12 -37.07
CA GLN A 266 -5.73 -0.35 -35.91
C GLN A 266 -6.88 -1.02 -35.12
N SER A 267 -7.54 -2.04 -35.68
CA SER A 267 -8.71 -2.71 -35.10
C SER A 267 -8.41 -4.08 -34.48
N ASP A 268 -7.13 -4.48 -34.41
CA ASP A 268 -6.77 -5.82 -33.93
C ASP A 268 -6.87 -5.93 -32.41
N SER A 269 -7.60 -6.95 -31.96
CA SER A 269 -7.56 -7.37 -30.56
C SER A 269 -6.31 -8.19 -30.29
N LEU A 270 -5.45 -7.71 -29.38
CA LEU A 270 -4.20 -8.41 -29.03
C LEU A 270 -3.91 -8.41 -27.53
N GLY A 271 -3.03 -9.32 -27.13
CA GLY A 271 -2.42 -9.32 -25.81
C GLY A 271 -0.92 -9.34 -25.87
N LEU A 272 -0.29 -8.71 -24.88
CA LEU A 272 1.17 -8.68 -24.73
C LEU A 272 1.60 -8.63 -23.26
N CYS A 273 2.88 -8.91 -23.05
CA CYS A 273 3.54 -8.68 -21.77
C CYS A 273 3.92 -7.20 -21.62
N LEU A 274 3.75 -6.64 -20.42
CA LEU A 274 4.12 -5.24 -20.10
C LEU A 274 5.57 -4.89 -20.49
N ASP A 275 6.50 -5.85 -20.44
CA ASP A 275 7.90 -5.68 -20.85
C ASP A 275 8.06 -5.18 -22.30
N SER A 276 7.09 -5.48 -23.16
CA SER A 276 7.10 -5.12 -24.58
C SER A 276 6.21 -3.92 -24.92
N MET A 277 5.51 -3.35 -23.94
CA MET A 277 4.48 -2.33 -24.21
C MET A 277 5.03 -1.02 -24.74
N TRP A 278 6.31 -0.70 -24.47
CA TRP A 278 6.97 0.51 -24.97
C TRP A 278 7.01 0.59 -26.50
N LYS A 279 6.71 -0.51 -27.20
CA LYS A 279 6.60 -0.55 -28.66
C LYS A 279 5.23 -0.09 -29.17
N LEU A 280 4.20 -0.07 -28.32
CA LEU A 280 2.84 0.30 -28.71
C LEU A 280 2.76 1.79 -29.06
N ASN A 281 1.92 2.09 -30.04
CA ASN A 281 1.43 3.44 -30.28
C ASN A 281 0.08 3.61 -29.57
N PRO A 282 -0.02 4.44 -28.51
CA PRO A 282 -1.28 4.68 -27.79
C PRO A 282 -2.46 5.11 -28.66
N ASN A 283 -2.21 5.80 -29.77
CA ASN A 283 -3.27 6.26 -30.68
C ASN A 283 -3.96 5.13 -31.46
N ASP A 284 -3.35 3.94 -31.50
CA ASP A 284 -3.99 2.78 -32.14
C ASP A 284 -5.12 2.20 -31.26
N TRP A 285 -5.26 2.67 -30.02
CA TRP A 285 -6.18 2.14 -29.01
C TRP A 285 -7.38 3.05 -28.72
N GLU A 286 -7.64 4.05 -29.56
CA GLU A 286 -8.75 4.98 -29.37
C GLU A 286 -10.11 4.26 -29.25
N GLY A 287 -10.89 4.66 -28.24
CA GLY A 287 -12.16 4.02 -27.89
C GLY A 287 -12.03 2.56 -27.46
N GLY A 288 -10.81 2.03 -27.33
CA GLY A 288 -10.54 0.62 -27.08
C GLY A 288 -10.93 0.12 -25.69
N VAL A 289 -10.66 -1.17 -25.47
CA VAL A 289 -10.83 -1.85 -24.18
C VAL A 289 -9.49 -2.38 -23.71
N ILE A 290 -8.97 -1.87 -22.59
CA ILE A 290 -7.78 -2.37 -21.93
C ILE A 290 -8.20 -3.32 -20.82
N ILE A 291 -7.61 -4.51 -20.78
CA ILE A 291 -7.83 -5.52 -19.75
C ILE A 291 -6.52 -5.74 -19.00
N LEU A 292 -6.54 -5.44 -17.71
CA LEU A 292 -5.48 -5.71 -16.73
C LEU A 292 -5.95 -6.87 -15.85
N ASP A 293 -5.68 -8.10 -16.30
CA ASP A 293 -5.87 -9.29 -15.46
C ASP A 293 -4.69 -9.41 -14.49
N GLU A 294 -4.97 -9.76 -13.24
CA GLU A 294 -3.95 -9.75 -12.18
C GLU A 294 -3.31 -8.35 -12.07
N VAL A 295 -4.16 -7.32 -11.89
CA VAL A 295 -3.72 -5.91 -11.92
C VAL A 295 -2.71 -5.59 -10.81
N GLU A 296 -2.84 -6.19 -9.63
CA GLU A 296 -1.91 -5.94 -8.52
C GLU A 296 -0.50 -6.41 -8.90
N GLN A 297 -0.38 -7.62 -9.46
CA GLN A 297 0.91 -8.14 -9.92
C GLN A 297 1.42 -7.38 -11.16
N SER A 298 0.51 -6.99 -12.05
CA SER A 298 0.85 -6.24 -13.27
C SER A 298 1.43 -4.86 -12.96
N LEU A 299 0.80 -4.09 -12.06
CA LEU A 299 1.30 -2.79 -11.62
C LEU A 299 2.58 -2.92 -10.79
N TRP A 300 2.67 -3.92 -9.90
CA TRP A 300 3.90 -4.17 -9.15
C TRP A 300 5.08 -4.46 -10.08
N HIS A 301 4.87 -5.31 -11.08
CA HIS A 301 5.88 -5.65 -12.09
C HIS A 301 6.33 -4.43 -12.90
N LEU A 302 5.38 -3.61 -13.33
CA LEU A 302 5.64 -2.35 -14.05
C LEU A 302 6.60 -1.44 -13.28
N LEU A 303 6.37 -1.29 -11.96
CA LEU A 303 7.10 -0.37 -11.10
C LEU A 303 8.45 -0.94 -10.62
N HIS A 304 8.52 -2.24 -10.30
CA HIS A 304 9.65 -2.82 -9.55
C HIS A 304 10.48 -3.83 -10.33
N SER A 305 9.94 -4.49 -11.36
CA SER A 305 10.62 -5.62 -12.01
C SER A 305 11.98 -5.24 -12.59
N SER A 306 12.96 -6.12 -12.41
CA SER A 306 14.29 -6.01 -13.04
C SER A 306 14.22 -6.12 -14.57
N THR A 307 13.23 -6.83 -15.12
CA THR A 307 13.07 -7.01 -16.58
C THR A 307 12.71 -5.69 -17.27
N CYS A 308 11.97 -4.82 -16.58
CA CYS A 308 11.65 -3.48 -17.04
C CYS A 308 12.82 -2.49 -16.91
N LYS A 309 13.88 -2.79 -16.13
CA LYS A 309 14.86 -1.79 -15.65
C LYS A 309 15.45 -0.88 -16.74
N LYS A 310 15.79 -1.42 -17.91
CA LYS A 310 16.40 -0.65 -19.02
C LYS A 310 15.41 0.22 -19.79
N LYS A 311 14.11 -0.11 -19.75
CA LYS A 311 13.05 0.55 -20.55
C LYS A 311 11.92 1.12 -19.68
N ARG A 312 12.03 1.06 -18.35
CA ARG A 312 10.95 1.40 -17.40
C ARG A 312 10.35 2.77 -17.66
N LEU A 313 11.19 3.78 -17.88
CA LEU A 313 10.69 5.12 -18.18
C LEU A 313 9.83 5.16 -19.46
N ALA A 314 10.25 4.46 -20.51
CA ALA A 314 9.48 4.38 -21.75
C ALA A 314 8.18 3.58 -21.55
N ILE A 315 8.27 2.44 -20.86
CA ILE A 315 7.13 1.60 -20.49
C ILE A 315 6.08 2.41 -19.71
N LEU A 316 6.49 3.13 -18.65
CA LEU A 316 5.60 3.95 -17.82
C LEU A 316 4.95 5.09 -18.62
N LYS A 317 5.72 5.78 -19.47
CA LYS A 317 5.17 6.83 -20.35
C LYS A 317 4.15 6.27 -21.34
N THR A 318 4.47 5.15 -21.99
CA THR A 318 3.54 4.50 -22.92
C THR A 318 2.29 4.03 -22.18
N PHE A 319 2.42 3.47 -20.96
CA PHE A 319 1.27 3.07 -20.16
C PHE A 319 0.38 4.25 -19.78
N GLN A 320 0.97 5.35 -19.31
CA GLN A 320 0.23 6.58 -19.00
C GLN A 320 -0.52 7.09 -20.22
N HIS A 321 0.18 7.28 -21.35
CA HIS A 321 -0.44 7.77 -22.58
C HIS A 321 -1.54 6.83 -23.09
N LEU A 322 -1.34 5.52 -22.97
CA LEU A 322 -2.32 4.50 -23.37
C LEU A 322 -3.60 4.61 -22.52
N ILE A 323 -3.47 4.65 -21.19
CA ILE A 323 -4.63 4.79 -20.29
C ILE A 323 -5.34 6.14 -20.53
N ALA A 324 -4.60 7.24 -20.59
CA ALA A 324 -5.15 8.56 -20.87
C ALA A 324 -5.91 8.59 -22.20
N ARG A 325 -5.30 8.09 -23.29
CA ARG A 325 -5.91 8.10 -24.63
C ARG A 325 -7.19 7.28 -24.70
N VAL A 326 -7.18 6.06 -24.14
CA VAL A 326 -8.37 5.20 -24.08
C VAL A 326 -9.50 5.91 -23.33
N ILE A 327 -9.21 6.47 -22.17
CA ILE A 327 -10.24 7.13 -21.35
C ILE A 327 -10.75 8.42 -22.01
N GLU A 328 -9.87 9.24 -22.57
CA GLU A 328 -10.20 10.46 -23.32
C GLU A 328 -11.18 10.17 -24.47
N THR A 329 -10.95 9.09 -25.21
CA THR A 329 -11.72 8.69 -26.39
C THR A 329 -12.91 7.77 -26.08
N ASN A 330 -13.42 7.81 -24.84
CA ASN A 330 -14.57 7.02 -24.37
C ASN A 330 -14.35 5.49 -24.47
N GLY A 331 -13.12 5.05 -24.29
CA GLY A 331 -12.74 3.66 -24.10
C GLY A 331 -12.95 3.16 -22.67
N LEU A 332 -12.58 1.90 -22.44
CA LEU A 332 -12.78 1.17 -21.19
C LEU A 332 -11.47 0.59 -20.67
N VAL A 333 -11.21 0.71 -19.37
CA VAL A 333 -10.09 0.06 -18.68
C VAL A 333 -10.67 -0.85 -17.60
N ILE A 334 -10.44 -2.16 -17.73
CA ILE A 334 -10.90 -3.19 -16.78
C ILE A 334 -9.69 -3.68 -15.98
N ALA A 335 -9.74 -3.51 -14.66
CA ALA A 335 -8.76 -3.98 -13.71
C ALA A 335 -9.38 -5.04 -12.81
N GLN A 336 -8.85 -6.26 -12.84
CA GLN A 336 -9.43 -7.38 -12.10
C GLN A 336 -8.38 -8.11 -11.26
N ASP A 337 -8.72 -8.40 -9.99
CA ASP A 337 -7.84 -9.13 -9.07
C ASP A 337 -8.65 -9.76 -7.92
N ALA A 338 -8.07 -10.75 -7.23
CA ALA A 338 -8.61 -11.21 -5.96
C ALA A 338 -8.33 -10.21 -4.83
N ASP A 339 -7.16 -9.58 -4.88
CA ASP A 339 -6.66 -8.69 -3.84
C ASP A 339 -6.74 -7.22 -4.26
N LEU A 340 -7.65 -6.90 -5.20
CA LEU A 340 -7.83 -5.56 -5.75
C LEU A 340 -7.95 -4.54 -4.61
N SER A 341 -7.15 -3.48 -4.71
CA SER A 341 -7.01 -2.43 -3.71
C SER A 341 -7.34 -1.05 -4.28
N ASP A 342 -7.60 -0.09 -3.39
CA ASP A 342 -7.72 1.30 -3.80
C ASP A 342 -6.45 1.84 -4.47
N ILE A 343 -5.26 1.35 -4.08
CA ILE A 343 -3.98 1.82 -4.62
C ILE A 343 -3.94 1.63 -6.14
N SER A 344 -4.33 0.44 -6.61
CA SER A 344 -4.38 0.10 -8.03
C SER A 344 -5.39 0.96 -8.79
N ILE A 345 -6.59 1.14 -8.23
CA ILE A 345 -7.64 1.96 -8.85
C ILE A 345 -7.25 3.44 -8.89
N ASP A 346 -6.75 3.99 -7.78
CA ASP A 346 -6.28 5.38 -7.67
C ASP A 346 -5.11 5.66 -8.61
N TYR A 347 -4.22 4.68 -8.82
CA TYR A 347 -3.15 4.79 -9.79
C TYR A 347 -3.69 4.92 -11.22
N LEU A 348 -4.61 4.03 -11.63
CA LEU A 348 -5.24 4.11 -12.96
C LEU A 348 -6.02 5.41 -13.16
N LYS A 349 -6.72 5.88 -12.13
CA LYS A 349 -7.41 7.19 -12.15
C LYS A 349 -6.43 8.34 -12.41
N LYS A 350 -5.26 8.33 -11.76
CA LYS A 350 -4.23 9.35 -12.00
C LYS A 350 -3.68 9.29 -13.43
N LEU A 351 -3.50 8.09 -13.99
CA LEU A 351 -3.05 7.93 -15.37
C LEU A 351 -4.09 8.39 -16.41
N ALA A 352 -5.37 8.45 -16.05
CA ALA A 352 -6.43 8.91 -16.94
C ALA A 352 -6.42 10.43 -17.20
N GLU A 353 -5.62 11.19 -16.44
CA GLU A 353 -5.46 12.66 -16.57
C GLU A 353 -6.78 13.47 -16.51
N ARG A 354 -7.83 12.88 -15.96
CA ARG A 354 -9.13 13.54 -15.71
C ARG A 354 -9.82 12.94 -14.49
N GLU A 355 -10.75 13.68 -13.91
CA GLU A 355 -11.62 13.13 -12.86
C GLU A 355 -12.53 12.06 -13.45
N ILE A 356 -12.45 10.86 -12.88
CA ILE A 356 -13.28 9.73 -13.27
C ILE A 356 -13.64 8.91 -12.03
N GLU A 357 -14.93 8.65 -11.87
CA GLU A 357 -15.39 7.71 -10.84
C GLU A 357 -15.32 6.28 -11.38
N PRO A 358 -14.64 5.37 -10.67
CA PRO A 358 -14.54 3.99 -11.10
C PRO A 358 -15.86 3.26 -10.82
N TRP A 359 -16.21 2.32 -11.69
CA TRP A 359 -17.29 1.38 -11.43
C TRP A 359 -16.70 0.10 -10.81
N ILE A 360 -17.24 -0.34 -9.68
CA ILE A 360 -16.67 -1.42 -8.89
C ILE A 360 -17.65 -2.60 -8.75
N ALA A 361 -17.19 -3.79 -9.15
CA ALA A 361 -17.82 -5.05 -8.82
C ALA A 361 -17.06 -5.76 -7.69
N ILE A 362 -17.76 -6.17 -6.64
CA ILE A 362 -17.21 -6.95 -5.52
C ILE A 362 -17.96 -8.26 -5.41
N ASN A 363 -17.26 -9.37 -5.64
CA ASN A 363 -17.77 -10.71 -5.40
C ASN A 363 -17.31 -11.22 -4.03
N GLN A 364 -18.26 -11.43 -3.13
CA GLN A 364 -18.02 -11.88 -1.76
C GLN A 364 -17.99 -13.41 -1.63
N TRP A 365 -18.13 -14.15 -2.73
CA TRP A 365 -18.11 -15.61 -2.71
C TRP A 365 -16.83 -16.16 -2.06
N ARG A 366 -17.03 -17.06 -1.10
CA ARG A 366 -15.97 -17.82 -0.45
C ARG A 366 -16.17 -19.29 -0.75
N ALA A 367 -15.10 -20.00 -1.11
CA ALA A 367 -15.13 -21.45 -1.18
C ALA A 367 -15.41 -21.99 0.22
N SER A 368 -16.57 -22.61 0.44
CA SER A 368 -16.81 -23.34 1.69
C SER A 368 -15.85 -24.53 1.74
N LEU A 369 -15.08 -24.63 2.81
CA LEU A 369 -14.28 -25.83 3.14
C LEU A 369 -15.15 -27.03 3.56
N ALA A 370 -16.47 -26.91 3.46
CA ALA A 370 -17.44 -27.96 3.74
C ALA A 370 -17.56 -28.90 2.52
N GLY A 371 -16.59 -29.80 2.37
CA GLY A 371 -16.60 -30.80 1.31
C GLY A 371 -15.46 -31.83 1.36
N MET A 372 -14.41 -31.59 2.14
CA MET A 372 -13.46 -32.65 2.48
C MET A 372 -13.96 -33.42 3.72
N SER A 373 -14.87 -34.38 3.51
CA SER A 373 -15.04 -35.43 4.50
C SER A 373 -13.79 -36.33 4.45
N ILE A 374 -13.08 -36.39 5.58
CA ILE A 374 -12.02 -37.37 5.83
C ILE A 374 -12.70 -38.71 6.12
N SER A 375 -13.36 -39.30 5.12
CA SER A 375 -14.04 -40.59 5.26
C SER A 375 -13.84 -41.48 4.04
N THR A 376 -12.59 -41.63 3.61
CA THR A 376 -12.13 -42.86 2.93
C THR A 376 -10.62 -43.06 3.11
N ILE A 377 -10.14 -43.04 4.36
CA ILE A 377 -8.92 -43.77 4.69
C ILE A 377 -9.37 -45.19 4.99
N VAL A 378 -9.26 -46.08 4.01
CA VAL A 378 -9.35 -47.53 4.22
C VAL A 378 -8.18 -47.91 5.14
N PRO A 379 -8.40 -48.46 6.34
CA PRO A 379 -7.30 -48.96 7.15
C PRO A 379 -6.73 -50.20 6.47
N ILE A 380 -5.47 -50.13 6.06
CA ILE A 380 -4.70 -51.32 5.71
C ILE A 380 -4.48 -52.08 7.02
N LEU A 381 -5.28 -53.12 7.25
CA LEU A 381 -5.06 -54.08 8.33
C LEU A 381 -3.69 -54.79 8.10
N PRO A 382 -2.86 -54.95 9.14
CA PRO A 382 -1.66 -55.77 9.02
C PRO A 382 -2.06 -57.24 8.90
N ARG A 383 -1.47 -57.93 7.93
CA ARG A 383 -1.57 -59.38 7.77
C ARG A 383 -1.08 -60.04 9.06
N SER A 384 -1.95 -60.82 9.70
CA SER A 384 -1.58 -61.80 10.71
C SER A 384 -0.68 -62.85 10.07
N SER A 385 0.53 -62.98 10.62
CA SER A 385 1.39 -64.13 10.42
C SER A 385 0.74 -65.36 11.06
N THR A 386 0.36 -66.33 10.25
CA THR A 386 0.07 -67.70 10.68
C THR A 386 1.34 -68.35 11.22
N SER A 387 1.24 -68.92 12.42
CA SER A 387 1.75 -70.27 12.71
C SER A 387 0.55 -71.14 13.03
#